data_AF-A0A6I8S8Z5-F1
#
_entry.id   AF-A0A6I8S8Z5-F1
#
_cell.length_a   1.000
_cell.length_b   1.000
_cell.length_c   1.000
_cell.angle_alpha   90.00
_cell.angle_beta   90.00
_cell.angle_gamma   90.00
#
_symmetry.space_group_name_H-M   'P 1'
#
loop_
_entity.id
_entity.type
_entity.pdbx_description
1 polymer ?
#
loop_
_entity_poly.entity_id
_entity_poly.type
_entity_poly.pdbx_seq_one_letter_code
_entity_poly.pdbx_strand_id
1 'polypeptide(L)'
;MMSGILEKFQSPGKGNGVRALKDMSHGLTVMIAEPYVYTVCRIKTACDHCLHRKEKLLRCSQCKVARYCNSHCQRKAWQGHKRECKCLRSTLPNVPPNSVRLVGKIIFKMLQKPDTASEELYTISDLQSHIKEASEEVKDGLRHLATALQHYLKEEIQEISQLPPGFQVLEYFGK
;
A
#
# COMPACT_ATOMS: atom_id res chain seq x y z
N MET A 1 11.02 -14.39 -9.79
CA MET A 1 12.11 -15.39 -9.80
C MET A 1 13.38 -14.58 -9.98
N MET A 2 14.05 -14.30 -8.86
CA MET A 2 15.29 -13.55 -8.83
C MET A 2 16.24 -14.24 -9.78
N SER A 3 16.55 -13.57 -10.87
CA SER A 3 17.86 -13.74 -11.47
C SER A 3 18.84 -13.53 -10.32
N GLY A 4 19.60 -14.56 -9.90
CA GLY A 4 20.55 -14.49 -8.78
C GLY A 4 21.69 -13.50 -9.00
N ILE A 5 21.34 -12.21 -9.08
CA ILE A 5 22.19 -11.08 -9.45
C ILE A 5 22.19 -10.03 -8.36
N LEU A 6 21.20 -10.06 -7.46
CA LEU A 6 21.09 -9.20 -6.30
C LEU A 6 20.99 -10.05 -5.03
N GLU A 7 21.53 -9.56 -3.93
CA GLU A 7 21.30 -10.12 -2.60
C GLU A 7 21.07 -9.02 -1.56
N LYS A 8 20.42 -9.39 -0.45
CA LYS A 8 20.35 -8.56 0.75
C LYS A 8 21.71 -8.51 1.43
N PHE A 9 22.06 -7.37 2.01
CA PHE A 9 23.21 -7.26 2.89
C PHE A 9 22.99 -6.20 3.98
N GLN A 10 23.79 -6.27 5.05
CA GLN A 10 23.87 -5.20 6.04
C GLN A 10 24.87 -4.14 5.56
N SER A 11 24.39 -2.92 5.37
CA SER A 11 25.18 -1.75 5.03
C SER A 11 25.66 -1.04 6.30
N PRO A 12 26.99 -0.91 6.52
CA PRO A 12 27.53 -0.27 7.72
C PRO A 12 26.96 1.15 7.92
N GLY A 13 26.35 1.39 9.08
CA GLY A 13 25.76 2.68 9.46
C GLY A 13 24.44 3.05 8.75
N LYS A 14 23.90 2.18 7.88
CA LYS A 14 22.68 2.47 7.09
C LYS A 14 21.61 1.38 7.17
N GLY A 15 21.85 0.31 7.91
CA GLY A 15 20.93 -0.82 8.06
C GLY A 15 20.93 -1.72 6.83
N ASN A 16 19.76 -2.18 6.42
CA ASN A 16 19.60 -3.11 5.30
C ASN A 16 19.85 -2.47 3.93
N GLY A 17 20.43 -3.22 3.00
CA GLY A 17 20.65 -2.80 1.62
C GLY A 17 20.57 -3.96 0.63
N VAL A 18 20.65 -3.61 -0.65
CA VAL A 18 20.73 -4.57 -1.77
C VAL A 18 22.05 -4.34 -2.50
N ARG A 19 22.79 -5.41 -2.78
CA ARG A 19 24.05 -5.36 -3.54
C ARG A 19 24.05 -6.34 -4.70
N ALA A 20 24.87 -6.08 -5.70
CA ALA A 20 25.05 -6.99 -6.83
C ALA A 20 25.93 -8.18 -6.44
N LEU A 21 25.57 -9.37 -6.95
CA LEU A 21 26.34 -10.61 -6.81
C LEU A 21 27.37 -10.80 -7.93
N LYS A 22 27.28 -10.01 -9.00
CA LYS A 22 28.14 -10.07 -10.17
C LYS A 22 28.17 -8.73 -10.89
N ASP A 23 29.13 -8.55 -11.79
CA ASP A 23 29.24 -7.36 -12.62
C ASP A 23 27.97 -7.14 -13.47
N MET A 24 27.59 -5.87 -13.64
CA MET A 24 26.38 -5.47 -14.35
C MET A 24 26.74 -4.58 -15.53
N SER A 25 26.16 -4.88 -16.69
CA SER A 25 26.25 -4.03 -17.86
C SER A 25 25.23 -2.89 -17.80
N HIS A 26 25.55 -1.78 -18.48
CA HIS A 26 24.61 -0.67 -18.64
C HIS A 26 23.33 -1.14 -19.33
N GLY A 27 22.17 -0.71 -18.82
CA GLY A 27 20.87 -1.09 -19.36
C GLY A 27 20.35 -2.47 -18.93
N LEU A 28 21.09 -3.21 -18.11
CA LEU A 28 20.61 -4.48 -17.56
C LEU A 28 19.42 -4.26 -16.62
N THR A 29 18.29 -4.88 -16.92
CA THR A 29 17.14 -4.94 -16.02
C THR A 29 17.46 -5.85 -14.84
N VAL A 30 17.59 -5.28 -13.64
CA VAL A 30 17.94 -6.02 -12.42
C VAL A 30 16.75 -6.58 -11.66
N MET A 31 15.59 -5.92 -11.78
CA MET A 31 14.36 -6.29 -11.09
C MET A 31 13.16 -5.68 -11.81
N ILE A 32 12.08 -6.45 -11.86
CA ILE A 32 10.73 -5.95 -12.18
C ILE A 32 9.84 -6.43 -11.05
N ALA A 33 9.09 -5.53 -10.43
CA ALA A 33 8.17 -5.86 -9.35
C ALA A 33 6.84 -5.14 -9.55
N GLU A 34 5.75 -5.87 -9.29
CA GLU A 34 4.45 -5.25 -9.10
C GLU A 34 4.39 -4.60 -7.70
N PRO A 35 3.67 -3.49 -7.53
CA PRO A 35 3.52 -2.88 -6.21
C PRO A 35 2.82 -3.83 -5.24
N TYR A 36 3.28 -3.88 -3.98
CA TYR A 36 2.58 -4.61 -2.93
C TYR A 36 1.12 -4.13 -2.83
N VAL A 37 0.93 -2.83 -2.70
CA VAL A 37 -0.35 -2.13 -2.89
C VAL A 37 -0.07 -0.74 -3.47
N TYR A 38 -1.10 -0.09 -4.02
CA TYR A 38 -1.00 1.30 -4.45
C TYR A 38 -2.35 2.03 -4.30
N THR A 39 -2.30 3.36 -4.36
CA THR A 39 -3.46 4.24 -4.42
C THR A 39 -3.20 5.37 -5.42
N VAL A 40 -4.25 5.86 -6.09
CA VAL A 40 -4.12 6.97 -7.04
C VAL A 40 -4.19 8.30 -6.29
N CYS A 41 -3.13 9.11 -6.35
CA CYS A 41 -3.08 10.40 -5.67
C CYS A 41 -4.03 11.46 -6.26
N ARG A 42 -4.39 11.34 -7.55
CA ARG A 42 -5.30 12.25 -8.26
C ARG A 42 -6.52 11.49 -8.78
N ILE A 43 -7.43 11.19 -7.87
CA ILE A 43 -8.57 10.26 -8.05
C ILE A 43 -9.47 10.61 -9.24
N LYS A 44 -9.41 11.83 -9.80
CA LYS A 44 -10.27 12.26 -10.91
C LYS A 44 -9.67 12.12 -12.31
N THR A 45 -8.36 11.86 -12.44
CA THR A 45 -7.68 11.95 -13.75
C THR A 45 -7.06 10.64 -14.22
N ALA A 46 -7.03 9.60 -13.38
CA ALA A 46 -6.42 8.31 -13.70
C ALA A 46 -7.29 7.14 -13.23
N CYS A 47 -7.14 6.01 -13.91
CA CYS A 47 -7.79 4.76 -13.53
C CYS A 47 -7.16 4.18 -12.24
N ASP A 48 -7.98 3.81 -11.26
CA ASP A 48 -7.59 3.13 -10.01
C ASP A 48 -7.07 1.69 -10.22
N HIS A 49 -6.98 1.20 -11.46
CA HIS A 49 -6.43 -0.12 -11.79
C HIS A 49 -5.16 -0.04 -12.65
N CYS A 50 -5.26 0.53 -13.85
CA CYS A 50 -4.13 0.55 -14.77
C CYS A 50 -3.31 1.84 -14.70
N LEU A 51 -3.67 2.78 -13.81
CA LEU A 51 -3.01 4.07 -13.59
C LEU A 51 -2.96 5.04 -14.80
N HIS A 52 -3.47 4.62 -15.96
CA HIS A 52 -3.52 5.45 -17.15
C HIS A 52 -4.50 6.61 -16.96
N ARG A 53 -4.09 7.77 -17.48
CA ARG A 53 -4.95 8.95 -17.53
C ARG A 53 -6.00 8.81 -18.61
N LYS A 54 -7.20 9.32 -18.34
CA LYS A 54 -8.30 9.36 -19.31
C LYS A 54 -9.22 10.52 -18.98
N GLU A 55 -9.74 11.19 -20.00
CA GLU A 55 -10.65 12.33 -19.84
C GLU A 55 -11.95 11.92 -19.15
N LYS A 56 -12.49 10.75 -19.53
CA LYS A 56 -13.73 10.21 -18.98
C LYS A 56 -13.45 8.88 -18.29
N LEU A 57 -13.79 8.81 -17.01
CA LEU A 57 -13.66 7.63 -16.17
C LEU A 57 -15.03 7.23 -15.59
N LEU A 58 -15.27 5.92 -15.53
CA LEU A 58 -16.42 5.32 -14.86
C LEU A 58 -16.18 5.36 -13.36
N ARG A 59 -17.18 5.80 -12.58
CA ARG A 59 -17.12 5.73 -11.11
C ARG A 59 -17.62 4.37 -10.63
N CYS A 60 -16.99 3.83 -9.59
CA CYS A 60 -17.55 2.73 -8.83
C CYS A 60 -18.96 3.12 -8.35
N SER A 61 -19.97 2.31 -8.67
CA SER A 61 -21.36 2.64 -8.35
C SER A 61 -21.67 2.61 -6.85
N GLN A 62 -20.87 1.89 -6.06
CA GLN A 62 -21.07 1.74 -4.61
C GLN A 62 -20.40 2.87 -3.82
N CYS A 63 -19.08 3.00 -3.91
CA CYS A 63 -18.34 4.00 -3.12
C CYS A 63 -18.29 5.39 -3.77
N LYS A 64 -18.55 5.52 -5.08
CA LYS A 64 -18.42 6.76 -5.88
C LYS A 64 -17.02 7.41 -5.88
N VAL A 65 -16.04 6.84 -5.17
CA VAL A 65 -14.67 7.35 -5.05
C VAL A 65 -13.76 6.79 -6.15
N ALA A 66 -13.62 5.45 -6.23
CA ALA A 66 -12.75 4.80 -7.20
C ALA A 66 -13.25 4.98 -8.64
N ARG A 67 -12.33 5.13 -9.59
CA ARG A 67 -12.59 5.44 -11.00
C ARG A 67 -11.84 4.49 -11.94
N TYR A 68 -12.46 4.13 -13.05
CA TYR A 68 -11.92 3.14 -13.99
C TYR A 68 -12.07 3.61 -15.44
N CYS A 69 -11.09 3.27 -16.28
CA CYS A 69 -11.14 3.65 -17.70
C CYS A 69 -12.17 2.86 -18.51
N ASN A 70 -12.59 1.69 -18.01
CA ASN A 70 -13.60 0.79 -18.58
C ASN A 70 -14.04 -0.28 -17.55
N SER A 71 -15.05 -1.09 -17.91
CA SER A 71 -15.58 -2.18 -17.08
C SER A 71 -14.58 -3.32 -16.86
N HIS A 72 -13.61 -3.52 -17.76
CA HIS A 72 -12.54 -4.50 -17.59
C HIS A 72 -11.65 -4.14 -16.39
N CYS A 73 -11.14 -2.91 -16.34
CA CYS A 73 -10.35 -2.41 -15.22
C CYS A 73 -11.11 -2.44 -13.89
N GLN A 74 -12.40 -2.09 -13.92
CA GLN A 74 -13.26 -2.17 -12.74
C GLN A 74 -13.36 -3.61 -12.19
N ARG A 75 -13.56 -4.60 -13.08
CA ARG A 75 -13.64 -6.02 -12.67
C ARG A 75 -12.30 -6.53 -12.14
N LYS A 76 -11.19 -6.21 -12.81
CA LYS A 76 -9.84 -6.64 -12.39
C LYS A 76 -9.44 -6.05 -11.03
N ALA A 77 -9.80 -4.78 -10.76
CA ALA A 77 -9.52 -4.16 -9.47
C ALA A 77 -10.42 -4.65 -8.32
N TRP A 78 -11.53 -5.34 -8.61
CA TRP A 78 -12.55 -5.63 -7.61
C TRP A 78 -12.04 -6.42 -6.42
N GLN A 79 -11.17 -7.42 -6.63
CA GLN A 79 -10.59 -8.20 -5.53
C GLN A 79 -9.84 -7.32 -4.52
N GLY A 80 -8.99 -6.41 -5.00
CA GLY A 80 -8.26 -5.46 -4.16
C GLY A 80 -9.08 -4.26 -3.65
N HIS A 81 -10.23 -3.98 -4.28
CA HIS A 81 -11.08 -2.84 -3.94
C HIS A 81 -12.26 -3.22 -3.02
N LYS A 82 -12.76 -4.45 -3.04
CA LYS A 82 -14.04 -4.85 -2.41
C LYS A 82 -14.18 -4.43 -0.95
N ARG A 83 -13.13 -4.64 -0.14
CA ARG A 83 -13.12 -4.25 1.29
C ARG A 83 -13.05 -2.73 1.45
N GLU A 84 -12.09 -2.09 0.78
CA GLU A 84 -11.98 -0.62 0.73
C GLU A 84 -13.26 0.06 0.23
N CYS A 85 -14.01 -0.55 -0.68
CA CYS A 85 -15.24 0.01 -1.24
C CYS A 85 -16.28 0.30 -0.16
N LYS A 86 -16.44 -0.60 0.81
CA LYS A 86 -17.37 -0.43 1.93
C LYS A 86 -16.93 0.71 2.85
N CYS A 87 -15.64 0.74 3.18
CA CYS A 87 -15.00 1.79 3.98
C CYS A 87 -15.10 3.18 3.33
N LEU A 88 -14.84 3.28 2.02
CA LEU A 88 -14.97 4.54 1.28
C LEU A 88 -16.42 5.01 1.21
N ARG A 89 -17.38 4.08 1.09
CA ARG A 89 -18.81 4.41 1.08
C ARG A 89 -19.25 4.99 2.42
N SER A 90 -18.80 4.45 3.55
CA SER A 90 -19.21 4.90 4.89
C SER A 90 -18.52 6.17 5.37
N THR A 91 -17.43 6.58 4.71
CA THR A 91 -16.66 7.78 5.06
C THR A 91 -17.06 9.00 4.25
N LEU A 92 -17.87 8.87 3.19
CA LEU A 92 -18.35 10.02 2.43
C LEU A 92 -19.12 11.02 3.30
N PRO A 93 -18.92 12.35 3.10
CA PRO A 93 -18.09 12.98 2.07
C PRO A 93 -16.58 13.05 2.38
N ASN A 94 -16.17 12.62 3.58
CA ASN A 94 -14.81 12.71 4.12
C ASN A 94 -13.90 11.58 3.62
N VAL A 95 -13.47 11.67 2.36
CA VAL A 95 -12.52 10.70 1.78
C VAL A 95 -11.18 10.76 2.54
N PRO A 96 -10.68 9.64 3.07
CA PRO A 96 -9.45 9.63 3.86
C PRO A 96 -8.20 9.99 3.02
N PRO A 97 -7.13 10.49 3.67
CA PRO A 97 -5.84 10.76 3.01
C PRO A 97 -5.27 9.53 2.30
N ASN A 98 -4.42 9.77 1.30
CA ASN A 98 -3.81 8.69 0.52
C ASN A 98 -3.00 7.72 1.38
N SER A 99 -2.26 8.21 2.38
CA SER A 99 -1.51 7.38 3.34
C SER A 99 -2.43 6.43 4.11
N VAL A 100 -3.55 6.94 4.63
CA VAL A 100 -4.57 6.13 5.33
C VAL A 100 -5.15 5.06 4.42
N ARG A 101 -5.49 5.41 3.17
CA ARG A 101 -5.97 4.44 2.18
C ARG A 101 -4.92 3.37 1.86
N LEU A 102 -3.66 3.78 1.73
CA LEU A 102 -2.54 2.87 1.43
C LEU A 102 -2.34 1.86 2.56
N VAL A 103 -2.27 2.32 3.82
CA VAL A 103 -2.15 1.43 5.00
C VAL A 103 -3.36 0.51 5.13
N GLY A 104 -4.58 1.00 4.87
CA GLY A 104 -5.76 0.15 4.85
C GLY A 104 -5.69 -0.95 3.78
N LYS A 105 -5.16 -0.65 2.58
CA LYS A 105 -4.92 -1.66 1.55
C LYS A 105 -3.85 -2.67 1.96
N ILE A 106 -2.77 -2.25 2.65
CA ILE A 106 -1.77 -3.16 3.20
C ILE A 106 -2.45 -4.16 4.14
N ILE A 107 -3.25 -3.67 5.09
CA ILE A 107 -4.00 -4.51 6.04
C ILE A 107 -4.90 -5.50 5.29
N PHE A 108 -5.70 -5.03 4.33
CA PHE A 108 -6.60 -5.90 3.57
C PHE A 108 -5.87 -6.94 2.74
N LYS A 109 -4.67 -6.64 2.24
CA LYS A 109 -3.83 -7.58 1.50
C LYS A 109 -3.22 -8.62 2.45
N MET A 110 -2.65 -8.20 3.58
CA MET A 110 -2.10 -9.11 4.60
C MET A 110 -3.15 -10.12 5.10
N LEU A 111 -4.40 -9.67 5.30
CA LEU A 111 -5.50 -10.53 5.74
C LEU A 111 -5.94 -11.55 4.68
N GLN A 112 -5.71 -11.27 3.39
CA GLN A 112 -6.03 -12.19 2.30
C GLN A 112 -4.93 -13.25 2.08
N LYS A 113 -3.73 -13.06 2.65
CA LYS A 113 -2.54 -13.90 2.46
C LYS A 113 -2.29 -14.34 1.00
N PRO A 114 -2.36 -13.44 0.00
CA PRO A 114 -2.03 -13.83 -1.36
C PRO A 114 -0.53 -14.13 -1.46
N ASP A 115 -0.15 -15.01 -2.39
CA ASP A 115 1.24 -15.16 -2.79
C ASP A 115 1.73 -13.85 -3.43
N THR A 116 2.81 -13.26 -2.91
CA THR A 116 3.30 -11.95 -3.35
C THR A 116 4.70 -12.01 -3.93
N ALA A 117 4.78 -11.99 -5.26
CA ALA A 117 6.04 -11.80 -5.99
C ALA A 117 6.74 -10.45 -5.66
N SER A 118 6.00 -9.46 -5.14
CA SER A 118 6.54 -8.14 -4.77
C SER A 118 7.44 -8.14 -3.53
N GLU A 119 7.50 -9.26 -2.79
CA GLU A 119 8.24 -9.38 -1.52
C GLU A 119 9.46 -10.31 -1.64
N GLU A 120 9.96 -10.47 -2.87
CA GLU A 120 11.02 -11.43 -3.20
C GLU A 120 12.37 -11.11 -2.51
N LEU A 121 12.74 -9.83 -2.43
CA LEU A 121 13.81 -9.38 -1.54
C LEU A 121 13.21 -9.12 -0.17
N TYR A 122 12.67 -7.93 0.08
CA TYR A 122 12.15 -7.54 1.39
C TYR A 122 10.65 -7.72 1.48
N THR A 123 10.17 -8.16 2.65
CA THR A 123 8.75 -8.15 2.97
C THR A 123 8.31 -6.76 3.44
N ILE A 124 7.01 -6.48 3.43
CA ILE A 124 6.45 -5.26 4.00
C ILE A 124 6.79 -5.12 5.50
N SER A 125 6.97 -6.26 6.19
CA SER A 125 7.35 -6.30 7.60
C SER A 125 8.79 -5.84 7.83
N ASP A 126 9.69 -6.09 6.88
CA ASP A 126 11.12 -5.74 6.96
C ASP A 126 11.42 -4.25 6.72
N LEU A 127 10.44 -3.47 6.24
CA LEU A 127 10.63 -2.05 5.96
C LEU A 127 10.93 -1.28 7.25
N GLN A 128 11.85 -0.32 7.15
CA GLN A 128 12.30 0.48 8.27
C GLN A 128 11.30 1.59 8.59
N SER A 129 10.83 1.67 9.84
CA SER A 129 9.81 2.65 10.25
C SER A 129 10.36 3.95 10.81
N HIS A 130 11.63 3.98 11.24
CA HIS A 130 12.28 5.11 11.93
C HIS A 130 11.48 5.72 13.10
N ILE A 131 10.51 4.99 13.65
CA ILE A 131 9.56 5.55 14.63
C ILE A 131 10.22 5.82 15.98
N LYS A 132 11.29 5.09 16.31
CA LYS A 132 12.04 5.23 17.55
C LYS A 132 12.87 6.51 17.55
N GLU A 133 13.39 6.88 16.38
CA GLU A 133 14.19 8.08 16.17
C GLU A 133 13.35 9.33 15.83
N ALA A 134 12.04 9.16 15.56
CA ALA A 134 11.15 10.26 15.21
C ALA A 134 10.92 11.23 16.38
N SER A 135 10.78 12.52 16.06
CA SER A 135 10.38 13.55 17.04
C SER A 135 8.95 13.33 17.53
N GLU A 136 8.60 13.91 18.70
CA GLU A 136 7.25 13.79 19.22
C GLU A 136 6.19 14.47 18.33
N GLU A 137 6.55 15.57 17.65
CA GLU A 137 5.67 16.21 16.67
C GLU A 137 5.33 15.26 15.50
N VAL A 138 6.33 14.55 14.97
CA VAL A 138 6.11 13.56 13.91
C VAL A 138 5.23 12.43 14.44
N LYS A 139 5.53 11.89 15.62
CA LYS A 139 4.71 10.83 16.23
C LYS A 139 3.28 11.28 16.45
N ASP A 140 3.05 12.53 16.83
CA ASP A 140 1.71 13.08 17.01
C ASP A 140 0.94 13.16 15.68
N GLY A 141 1.60 13.59 14.60
CA GLY A 141 1.04 13.51 13.26
C GLY A 141 0.64 12.08 12.85
N LEU A 142 1.49 11.08 13.19
CA LEU A 142 1.20 9.67 12.91
C LEU A 142 0.04 9.14 13.75
N ARG A 143 -0.13 9.59 15.01
CA ARG A 143 -1.29 9.25 15.85
C ARG A 143 -2.60 9.76 15.22
N HIS A 144 -2.60 10.98 14.67
CA HIS A 144 -3.75 11.49 13.94
C HIS A 144 -4.10 10.64 12.71
N LEU A 145 -3.09 10.17 11.95
CA LEU A 145 -3.31 9.24 10.84
C LEU A 145 -3.83 7.88 11.31
N ALA A 146 -3.37 7.39 12.48
CA ALA A 146 -3.87 6.16 13.08
C ALA A 146 -5.35 6.26 13.48
N THR A 147 -5.78 7.38 14.07
CA THR A 147 -7.20 7.64 14.37
C THR A 147 -8.03 7.71 13.09
N ALA A 148 -7.53 8.40 12.06
CA ALA A 148 -8.20 8.44 10.76
C ALA A 148 -8.33 7.04 10.12
N LEU A 149 -7.31 6.18 10.30
CA LEU A 149 -7.34 4.79 9.85
C LEU A 149 -8.41 3.98 10.58
N GLN A 150 -8.53 4.11 11.91
CA GLN A 150 -9.57 3.42 12.69
C GLN A 150 -10.97 3.78 12.18
N HIS A 151 -11.25 5.08 12.00
CA HIS A 151 -12.53 5.53 11.46
C HIS A 151 -12.79 5.04 10.04
N TYR A 152 -11.75 5.01 9.19
CA TYR A 152 -11.86 4.52 7.83
C TYR A 152 -12.14 3.01 7.79
N LEU A 153 -11.50 2.21 8.63
CA LEU A 153 -11.59 0.75 8.60
C LEU A 153 -12.82 0.19 9.32
N LYS A 154 -13.56 0.99 10.10
CA LYS A 154 -14.67 0.55 10.98
C LYS A 154 -15.69 -0.44 10.38
N GLU A 155 -15.96 -0.35 9.08
CA GLU A 155 -16.92 -1.25 8.39
C GLU A 155 -16.37 -2.67 8.18
N GLU A 156 -15.05 -2.82 8.19
CA GLU A 156 -14.34 -4.06 7.87
C GLU A 156 -13.48 -4.57 9.03
N ILE A 157 -13.11 -3.68 9.97
CA ILE A 157 -12.27 -3.94 11.14
C ILE A 157 -12.79 -3.06 12.29
N GLN A 158 -13.38 -3.70 13.29
CA GLN A 158 -13.96 -3.08 14.48
C GLN A 158 -13.07 -3.28 15.71
N GLU A 159 -12.38 -4.43 15.76
CA GLU A 159 -11.56 -4.85 16.89
C GLU A 159 -10.09 -5.03 16.48
N ILE A 160 -9.17 -4.81 17.42
CA ILE A 160 -7.72 -5.00 17.19
C ILE A 160 -7.40 -6.44 16.77
N SER A 161 -8.16 -7.42 17.28
CA SER A 161 -8.00 -8.85 16.95
C SER A 161 -8.25 -9.18 15.47
N GLN A 162 -8.89 -8.28 14.72
CA GLN A 162 -9.16 -8.43 13.29
C GLN A 162 -8.03 -7.86 12.41
N LEU A 163 -7.05 -7.16 13.00
CA LEU A 163 -5.84 -6.75 12.30
C LEU A 163 -4.91 -7.96 12.05
N PRO A 164 -3.97 -7.85 11.10
CA PRO A 164 -2.94 -8.88 10.94
C PRO A 164 -2.17 -9.09 12.25
N PRO A 165 -1.77 -10.33 12.57
CA PRO A 165 -1.00 -10.61 13.79
C PRO A 165 0.27 -9.75 13.88
N GLY A 166 0.49 -9.11 15.03
CA GLY A 166 1.65 -8.24 15.25
C GLY A 166 1.62 -6.91 14.50
N PHE A 167 0.49 -6.52 13.88
CA PHE A 167 0.39 -5.27 13.12
C PHE A 167 0.43 -4.05 14.04
N GLN A 168 1.53 -3.29 13.98
CA GLN A 168 1.72 -2.06 14.73
C GLN A 168 1.39 -0.84 13.86
N VAL A 169 0.21 -0.25 14.05
CA VAL A 169 -0.33 0.81 13.16
C VAL A 169 0.65 1.97 12.96
N LEU A 170 1.28 2.47 14.02
CA LEU A 170 2.22 3.60 13.92
C LEU A 170 3.48 3.23 13.13
N GLU A 171 3.99 2.00 13.26
CA GLU A 171 5.15 1.55 12.49
C GLU A 171 4.83 1.52 10.99
N TYR A 172 3.63 1.10 10.60
CA TYR A 172 3.23 1.06 9.19
C TYR A 172 2.99 2.44 8.57
N PHE A 173 2.76 3.48 9.37
CA PHE A 173 2.78 4.86 8.88
C PHE A 173 4.19 5.47 8.83
N GLY A 174 5.15 4.94 9.60
CA GLY A 174 6.55 5.36 9.54
C GLY A 174 7.38 4.68 8.45
N LYS A 175 6.86 3.59 7.86
CA LYS A 175 7.46 2.84 6.74
C LYS A 175 7.30 3.55 5.39
#